data_AF-A0A2W2BGR3-F1
#
_entry.id   AF-A0A2W2BGR3-F1
#
_cell.length_a   1.000
_cell.length_b   1.000
_cell.length_c   1.000
_cell.angle_alpha   90.00
_cell.angle_beta   90.00
_cell.angle_gamma   90.00
#
_symmetry.space_group_name_H-M   'P 1'
#
loop_
_entity.id
_entity.type
_entity.pdbx_description
1 polymer ?
#
loop_
_entity_poly.entity_id
_entity_poly.type
_entity_poly.pdbx_seq_one_letter_code
_entity_poly.pdbx_strand_id
1 'polypeptide(L)'
;MKIIAIEEHFLTPAVKKQWEQYADKDDPTQNLHLGEIEQRLEDIGSTRLQLMDETGIDTQVLSLTSPSLHNLGSESVALARQTNDYVAAIVQQAPDRFQGFAALPMAVHEAAAKELERAVSELGFKGAMLCGRTREKNLDHKDFWEVFARAEALGVPLFIHPQIPQKAVRDTYYSGFDDFTDLAFATFGLGWHYEAGIQFVRLILAKVFDRFPNLQIILGHWGEVILFYTERLASLSRAAKLERPMIDYIRQNLYVTASGMYSPTYLQRSIDIVGSDRILFSSDYPYQYRPGNDARNFIESIALSDLDKEKFAYANWERLTGVAK
;
A
#
# COMPACT_ATOMS: atom_id res chain seq x y z
N MET A 1 -10.64 14.11 -17.26
CA MET A 1 -9.61 14.36 -16.25
C MET A 1 -8.71 13.13 -16.18
N LYS A 2 -7.41 13.30 -15.94
CA LYS A 2 -6.46 12.20 -15.73
C LYS A 2 -6.79 11.47 -14.42
N ILE A 3 -6.60 10.16 -14.35
CA ILE A 3 -6.76 9.34 -13.15
C ILE A 3 -5.51 8.48 -12.94
N ILE A 4 -4.89 8.61 -11.76
CA ILE A 4 -3.76 7.79 -11.34
C ILE A 4 -4.21 6.87 -10.21
N ALA A 5 -4.16 5.57 -10.43
CA ALA A 5 -4.49 4.55 -9.44
C ALA A 5 -3.20 4.00 -8.81
N ILE A 6 -3.10 4.02 -7.48
CA ILE A 6 -1.80 3.86 -6.79
C ILE A 6 -1.60 2.55 -6.01
N GLU A 7 -2.53 1.59 -6.10
CA GLU A 7 -2.45 0.32 -5.38
C GLU A 7 -2.80 -0.80 -6.36
N GLU A 8 -1.91 -1.02 -7.33
CA GLU A 8 -2.22 -1.84 -8.50
C GLU A 8 -1.21 -2.99 -8.60
N HIS A 9 -1.69 -4.17 -8.25
CA HIS A 9 -0.83 -5.29 -7.89
C HIS A 9 -0.40 -6.12 -9.08
N PHE A 10 0.77 -6.74 -8.97
CA PHE A 10 1.24 -7.78 -9.87
C PHE A 10 1.95 -8.89 -9.10
N LEU A 11 2.21 -10.02 -9.77
CA LEU A 11 3.00 -11.13 -9.25
C LEU A 11 3.96 -11.61 -10.33
N THR A 12 5.24 -11.74 -10.00
CA THR A 12 6.21 -12.34 -10.93
C THR A 12 6.29 -13.85 -10.71
N PRO A 13 6.58 -14.65 -11.77
CA PRO A 13 6.79 -16.09 -11.63
C PRO A 13 7.94 -16.43 -10.67
N ALA A 14 8.97 -15.57 -10.59
CA ALA A 14 10.09 -15.76 -9.68
C ALA A 14 9.67 -15.63 -8.21
N VAL A 15 8.84 -14.63 -7.89
CA VAL A 15 8.31 -14.44 -6.54
C VAL A 15 7.35 -15.56 -6.16
N LYS A 16 6.43 -15.91 -7.07
CA LYS A 16 5.49 -17.02 -6.87
C LYS A 16 6.20 -18.33 -6.56
N LYS A 17 7.21 -18.69 -7.37
CA LYS A 17 8.03 -19.88 -7.14
C LYS A 17 8.75 -19.82 -5.78
N GLN A 18 9.24 -18.66 -5.37
CA GLN A 18 9.90 -18.52 -4.07
C GLN A 18 8.91 -18.70 -2.91
N TRP A 19 7.68 -18.21 -3.05
CA TRP A 19 6.62 -18.41 -2.07
C TRP A 19 6.20 -19.88 -1.93
N GLU A 20 6.13 -20.63 -3.03
CA GLU A 20 5.84 -22.08 -3.02
C GLU A 20 6.93 -22.89 -2.30
N GLN A 21 8.18 -22.43 -2.39
CA GLN A 21 9.35 -23.06 -1.74
C GLN A 21 9.52 -22.66 -0.27
N TYR A 22 8.82 -21.61 0.17
CA TYR A 22 8.91 -21.13 1.53
C TYR A 22 8.34 -22.19 2.49
N ALA A 23 9.21 -22.71 3.35
CA ALA A 23 8.92 -23.87 4.20
C ALA A 23 7.90 -23.57 5.30
N ASP A 24 7.77 -22.32 5.70
CA ASP A 24 6.90 -21.87 6.78
C ASP A 24 5.55 -21.40 6.19
N LYS A 25 4.62 -22.35 6.02
CA LYS A 25 3.33 -22.16 5.34
C LYS A 25 2.29 -21.43 6.20
N ASP A 26 2.73 -20.65 7.18
CA ASP A 26 1.86 -19.89 8.08
C ASP A 26 1.17 -18.68 7.41
N ASP A 27 1.37 -18.49 6.10
CA ASP A 27 0.66 -17.52 5.28
C ASP A 27 -0.11 -18.19 4.12
N PRO A 28 -1.41 -18.49 4.31
CA PRO A 28 -2.26 -19.08 3.28
C PRO A 28 -2.78 -18.07 2.23
N THR A 29 -2.29 -16.83 2.19
CA THR A 29 -2.81 -15.77 1.30
C THR A 29 -2.77 -16.15 -0.19
N GLN A 30 -1.81 -16.99 -0.60
CA GLN A 30 -1.74 -17.51 -1.97
C GLN A 30 -3.00 -18.28 -2.39
N ASN A 31 -3.75 -18.85 -1.45
CA ASN A 31 -5.01 -19.54 -1.74
C ASN A 31 -6.12 -18.59 -2.21
N LEU A 32 -5.90 -17.26 -2.12
CA LEU A 32 -6.79 -16.23 -2.67
C LEU A 32 -6.44 -15.88 -4.12
N HIS A 33 -5.29 -16.32 -4.63
CA HIS A 33 -4.85 -16.09 -6.01
C HIS A 33 -5.35 -17.21 -6.90
N LEU A 34 -6.64 -17.19 -7.24
CA LEU A 34 -7.28 -18.23 -8.04
C LEU A 34 -7.90 -17.67 -9.32
N GLY A 35 -7.87 -18.46 -10.39
CA GLY A 35 -8.59 -18.17 -11.63
C GLY A 35 -8.16 -16.86 -12.28
N GLU A 36 -9.12 -15.97 -12.55
CA GLU A 36 -8.86 -14.69 -13.22
C GLU A 36 -7.93 -13.76 -12.41
N ILE A 37 -7.97 -13.82 -11.07
CA ILE A 37 -7.13 -12.98 -10.21
C ILE A 37 -5.66 -13.32 -10.43
N GLU A 38 -5.32 -14.61 -10.43
CA GLU A 38 -3.96 -15.08 -10.66
C GLU A 38 -3.47 -14.67 -12.06
N GLN A 39 -4.29 -14.88 -13.09
CA GLN A 39 -3.98 -14.51 -14.46
C GLN A 39 -3.71 -13.00 -14.60
N ARG A 40 -4.53 -12.16 -13.96
CA ARG A 40 -4.36 -10.69 -13.99
C ARG A 40 -3.17 -10.20 -13.17
N LEU A 41 -2.82 -10.89 -12.08
CA LEU A 41 -1.60 -10.59 -11.32
C LEU A 41 -0.35 -10.85 -12.17
N GLU A 42 -0.33 -11.93 -12.94
CA GLU A 42 0.81 -12.30 -13.79
C GLU A 42 0.88 -11.49 -15.09
N ASP A 43 -0.25 -10.94 -15.58
CA ASP A 43 -0.30 -10.12 -16.79
C ASP A 43 -0.10 -8.62 -16.49
N ILE A 44 1.11 -8.14 -16.74
CA ILE A 44 1.47 -6.70 -16.72
C ILE A 44 1.77 -6.16 -18.13
N GLY A 45 1.24 -6.81 -19.16
CA GLY A 45 1.43 -6.47 -20.56
C GLY A 45 0.21 -5.78 -21.18
N SER A 46 -0.06 -6.13 -22.43
CA SER A 46 -1.09 -5.49 -23.25
C SER A 46 -2.51 -5.66 -22.71
N THR A 47 -2.83 -6.80 -22.10
CA THR A 47 -4.18 -7.03 -21.54
C THR A 47 -4.42 -6.08 -20.38
N ARG A 48 -3.45 -5.87 -19.50
CA ARG A 48 -3.56 -4.89 -18.41
C ARG A 48 -3.85 -3.49 -18.95
N LEU A 49 -3.14 -3.06 -20.00
CA LEU A 49 -3.40 -1.76 -20.65
C LEU A 49 -4.82 -1.65 -21.22
N GLN A 50 -5.34 -2.70 -21.85
CA GLN A 50 -6.72 -2.72 -22.36
C GLN A 50 -7.73 -2.62 -21.21
N LEU A 51 -7.50 -3.34 -20.11
CA LEU A 51 -8.36 -3.28 -18.93
C LEU A 51 -8.28 -1.91 -18.23
N MET A 52 -7.13 -1.24 -18.25
CA MET A 52 -7.01 0.15 -17.81
C MET A 52 -7.89 1.09 -18.66
N ASP A 53 -7.86 0.93 -19.99
CA ASP A 53 -8.70 1.70 -20.90
C ASP A 53 -10.20 1.45 -20.66
N GLU A 54 -10.59 0.18 -20.41
CA GLU A 54 -11.98 -0.21 -20.12
C GLU A 54 -12.49 0.34 -18.78
N THR A 55 -11.62 0.35 -17.77
CA THR A 55 -11.96 0.81 -16.41
C THR A 55 -11.84 2.33 -16.25
N GLY A 56 -11.23 3.01 -17.22
CA GLY A 56 -11.08 4.46 -17.24
C GLY A 56 -9.90 4.98 -16.41
N ILE A 57 -8.84 4.17 -16.27
CA ILE A 57 -7.62 4.52 -15.52
C ILE A 57 -6.50 4.88 -16.50
N ASP A 58 -5.98 6.10 -16.39
CA ASP A 58 -4.92 6.59 -17.27
C ASP A 58 -3.54 6.04 -16.88
N THR A 59 -3.23 6.04 -15.57
CA THR A 59 -1.95 5.57 -15.05
C THR A 59 -2.13 4.64 -13.86
N GLN A 60 -1.40 3.53 -13.81
CA GLN A 60 -1.30 2.66 -12.63
C GLN A 60 0.10 2.74 -12.00
N VAL A 61 0.18 2.82 -10.67
CA VAL A 61 1.42 2.63 -9.92
C VAL A 61 1.50 1.17 -9.50
N LEU A 62 2.42 0.43 -10.12
CA LEU A 62 2.55 -1.01 -9.98
C LEU A 62 3.25 -1.37 -8.66
N SER A 63 2.69 -2.34 -7.93
CA SER A 63 3.25 -2.88 -6.70
C SER A 63 3.23 -4.40 -6.68
N LEU A 64 4.27 -5.02 -6.09
CA LEU A 64 4.27 -6.47 -5.90
C LEU A 64 3.20 -6.84 -4.86
N THR A 65 2.33 -7.79 -5.19
CA THR A 65 1.20 -8.15 -4.32
C THR A 65 1.65 -8.73 -2.97
N SER A 66 0.77 -8.61 -1.97
CA SER A 66 0.98 -9.09 -0.59
C SER A 66 1.20 -10.61 -0.54
N PRO A 67 2.11 -11.12 0.33
CA PRO A 67 2.93 -10.43 1.33
C PRO A 67 4.25 -9.83 0.79
N SER A 68 4.36 -9.65 -0.53
CA SER A 68 5.58 -9.21 -1.19
C SER A 68 6.77 -10.11 -0.77
N LEU A 69 7.85 -9.52 -0.28
CA LEU A 69 9.05 -10.26 0.16
C LEU A 69 9.18 -10.33 1.69
N HIS A 70 8.16 -9.90 2.45
CA HIS A 70 8.27 -9.62 3.88
C HIS A 70 8.43 -10.86 4.77
N ASN A 71 8.01 -12.03 4.29
CA ASN A 71 8.19 -13.30 4.99
C ASN A 71 9.50 -14.02 4.59
N LEU A 72 10.11 -13.64 3.47
CA LEU A 72 11.32 -14.28 2.96
C LEU A 72 12.58 -13.88 3.74
N GLY A 73 13.65 -14.68 3.61
CA GLY A 73 14.94 -14.45 4.24
C GLY A 73 15.90 -13.62 3.41
N SER A 74 17.19 -13.92 3.52
CA SER A 74 18.24 -13.21 2.77
C SER A 74 18.12 -13.38 1.25
N GLU A 75 17.48 -14.46 0.79
CA GLU A 75 17.16 -14.68 -0.62
C GLU A 75 16.28 -13.58 -1.22
N SER A 76 15.51 -12.86 -0.39
CA SER A 76 14.70 -11.72 -0.81
C SER A 76 15.52 -10.61 -1.47
N VAL A 77 16.81 -10.46 -1.14
CA VAL A 77 17.64 -9.36 -1.66
C VAL A 77 17.83 -9.46 -3.17
N ALA A 78 18.18 -10.64 -3.68
CA ALA A 78 18.33 -10.86 -5.12
C ALA A 78 16.97 -10.78 -5.83
N LEU A 79 15.92 -11.32 -5.19
CA LEU A 79 14.57 -11.35 -5.73
C LEU A 79 13.94 -9.94 -5.83
N ALA A 80 14.23 -9.06 -4.86
CA ALA A 80 13.83 -7.66 -4.88
C ALA A 80 14.42 -6.93 -6.08
N ARG A 81 15.74 -7.07 -6.29
CA ARG A 81 16.44 -6.47 -7.43
C ARG A 81 15.85 -6.94 -8.76
N GLN A 82 15.70 -8.25 -8.92
CA GLN A 82 15.12 -8.84 -10.13
C GLN A 82 13.69 -8.32 -10.37
N THR A 83 12.87 -8.25 -9.32
CA THR A 83 11.48 -7.77 -9.42
C THR A 83 11.43 -6.29 -9.80
N ASN A 84 12.24 -5.46 -9.16
CA ASN A 84 12.29 -4.02 -9.45
C ASN A 84 12.83 -3.73 -10.85
N ASP A 85 13.87 -4.45 -11.30
CA ASP A 85 14.39 -4.32 -12.67
C ASP A 85 13.36 -4.74 -13.73
N TYR A 86 12.59 -5.80 -13.44
CA TYR A 86 11.49 -6.24 -14.29
C TYR A 86 10.38 -5.18 -14.41
N VAL A 87 9.92 -4.63 -13.29
CA VAL A 87 8.90 -3.56 -13.28
C VAL A 87 9.43 -2.30 -13.98
N ALA A 88 10.69 -1.93 -13.75
CA ALA A 88 11.29 -0.78 -14.42
C ALA A 88 11.31 -0.93 -15.95
N ALA A 89 11.59 -2.13 -16.45
CA ALA A 89 11.54 -2.42 -17.89
C ALA A 89 10.11 -2.29 -18.46
N ILE A 90 9.08 -2.67 -17.70
CA ILE A 90 7.68 -2.50 -18.10
C ILE A 90 7.26 -1.03 -18.08
N VAL A 91 7.64 -0.30 -17.03
CA VAL A 91 7.40 1.15 -16.94
C VAL A 91 8.04 1.89 -18.12
N GLN A 92 9.26 1.50 -18.53
CA GLN A 92 9.93 2.10 -19.70
C GLN A 92 9.19 1.85 -21.03
N GLN A 93 8.42 0.76 -21.15
CA GLN A 93 7.67 0.46 -22.36
C GLN A 93 6.39 1.29 -22.48
N ALA A 94 5.81 1.73 -21.36
CA ALA A 94 4.60 2.56 -21.33
C ALA A 94 4.66 3.60 -20.18
N PRO A 95 5.59 4.57 -20.24
CA PRO A 95 5.89 5.48 -19.12
C PRO A 95 4.74 6.45 -18.78
N ASP A 96 3.84 6.69 -19.73
CA ASP A 96 2.63 7.49 -19.49
C ASP A 96 1.50 6.68 -18.83
N ARG A 97 1.61 5.35 -18.84
CA ARG A 97 0.60 4.40 -18.35
C ARG A 97 1.01 3.72 -17.05
N PHE A 98 2.31 3.55 -16.81
CA PHE A 98 2.81 2.87 -15.63
C PHE A 98 3.81 3.69 -14.84
N GLN A 99 3.75 3.53 -13.53
CA GLN A 99 4.77 3.91 -12.56
C GLN A 99 5.05 2.70 -11.65
N GLY A 100 6.07 2.77 -10.79
CA GLY A 100 6.45 1.64 -9.94
C GLY A 100 6.66 2.03 -8.49
N PHE A 101 6.22 1.15 -7.58
CA PHE A 101 6.69 1.07 -6.21
C PHE A 101 7.73 -0.04 -6.07
N ALA A 102 8.76 0.21 -5.26
CA ALA A 102 9.79 -0.79 -4.99
C ALA A 102 9.25 -1.94 -4.13
N ALA A 103 9.60 -3.16 -4.52
CA ALA A 103 9.59 -4.32 -3.63
C ALA A 103 10.88 -4.32 -2.81
N LEU A 104 10.78 -4.43 -1.49
CA LEU A 104 11.93 -4.32 -0.58
C LEU A 104 12.19 -5.64 0.19
N PRO A 105 13.45 -6.05 0.34
CA PRO A 105 13.85 -7.22 1.14
C PRO A 105 13.89 -6.88 2.63
N MET A 106 12.74 -6.58 3.23
CA MET A 106 12.64 -6.01 4.58
C MET A 106 13.31 -6.85 5.68
N ALA A 107 13.43 -8.18 5.51
CA ALA A 107 14.14 -9.04 6.45
C ALA A 107 15.66 -8.76 6.52
N VAL A 108 16.23 -8.09 5.52
CA VAL A 108 17.63 -7.64 5.47
C VAL A 108 17.63 -6.10 5.41
N HIS A 109 17.37 -5.46 6.54
CA HIS A 109 17.08 -4.03 6.65
C HIS A 109 18.06 -3.09 5.92
N GLU A 110 19.38 -3.31 6.03
CA GLU A 110 20.38 -2.51 5.32
C GLU A 110 20.23 -2.63 3.79
N ALA A 111 19.94 -3.83 3.30
CA ALA A 111 19.70 -4.07 1.89
C ALA A 111 18.38 -3.45 1.43
N ALA A 112 17.36 -3.42 2.29
CA ALA A 112 16.09 -2.76 2.00
C ALA A 112 16.26 -1.24 1.80
N ALA A 113 17.01 -0.56 2.67
CA ALA A 113 17.28 0.86 2.52
C ALA A 113 18.09 1.16 1.24
N LYS A 114 19.11 0.34 0.93
CA LYS A 114 19.89 0.48 -0.31
C LYS A 114 19.06 0.24 -1.57
N GLU A 115 18.16 -0.75 -1.53
CA GLU A 115 17.31 -1.05 -2.67
C GLU A 115 16.24 0.02 -2.89
N LEU A 116 15.70 0.62 -1.82
CA LEU A 116 14.83 1.79 -1.94
C LEU A 116 15.55 2.97 -2.62
N GLU A 117 16.78 3.28 -2.19
CA GLU A 117 17.61 4.30 -2.83
C GLU A 117 17.77 4.03 -4.32
N ARG A 118 18.23 2.82 -4.68
CA ARG A 118 18.44 2.43 -6.07
C ARG A 118 17.16 2.54 -6.90
N ALA A 119 16.05 1.99 -6.39
CA ALA A 119 14.78 1.98 -7.09
C ALA A 119 14.30 3.40 -7.41
N VAL A 120 14.46 4.33 -6.48
CA VAL A 120 14.06 5.73 -6.69
C VAL A 120 15.05 6.47 -7.60
N SER A 121 16.35 6.39 -7.32
CA SER A 121 17.36 7.22 -8.01
C SER A 121 17.75 6.70 -9.39
N GLU A 122 17.72 5.38 -9.60
CA GLU A 122 18.16 4.75 -10.85
C GLU A 122 16.99 4.25 -11.70
N LEU A 123 15.92 3.73 -11.06
CA LEU A 123 14.76 3.16 -11.78
C LEU A 123 13.58 4.13 -11.89
N GLY A 124 13.62 5.28 -11.21
CA GLY A 124 12.57 6.29 -11.25
C GLY A 124 11.28 5.92 -10.50
N PHE A 125 11.36 4.95 -9.58
CA PHE A 125 10.21 4.53 -8.77
C PHE A 125 9.75 5.64 -7.83
N LYS A 126 8.46 5.60 -7.49
CA LYS A 126 7.76 6.68 -6.75
C LYS A 126 7.62 6.40 -5.26
N GLY A 127 8.42 5.48 -4.72
CA GLY A 127 8.40 5.04 -3.33
C GLY A 127 8.52 3.53 -3.21
N ALA A 128 7.96 2.97 -2.14
CA ALA A 128 7.85 1.53 -1.95
C ALA A 128 6.51 1.12 -1.33
N MET A 129 6.11 -0.12 -1.56
CA MET A 129 5.01 -0.75 -0.85
C MET A 129 5.54 -1.76 0.17
N LEU A 130 5.21 -1.52 1.43
CA LEU A 130 5.44 -2.42 2.55
C LEU A 130 4.17 -3.24 2.81
N CYS A 131 4.29 -4.47 3.29
CA CYS A 131 3.17 -5.36 3.59
C CYS A 131 3.09 -5.61 5.09
N GLY A 132 2.52 -4.66 5.84
CA GLY A 132 2.40 -4.76 7.29
C GLY A 132 3.71 -5.15 7.99
N ARG A 133 3.68 -6.20 8.82
CA ARG A 133 4.83 -6.77 9.53
C ARG A 133 5.86 -7.46 8.62
N THR A 134 7.10 -7.55 9.08
CA THR A 134 8.14 -8.39 8.47
C THR A 134 8.44 -9.56 9.39
N ARG A 135 7.98 -10.76 9.02
CA ARG A 135 8.00 -11.93 9.91
C ARG A 135 7.37 -11.58 11.26
N GLU A 136 8.10 -11.78 12.36
CA GLU A 136 7.65 -11.51 13.73
C GLU A 136 7.75 -10.04 14.17
N LYS A 137 8.33 -9.17 13.33
CA LYS A 137 8.60 -7.77 13.70
C LYS A 137 7.59 -6.83 13.04
N ASN A 138 6.95 -6.02 13.87
CA ASN A 138 6.14 -4.88 13.43
C ASN A 138 7.01 -3.76 12.87
N LEU A 139 6.43 -2.88 12.05
CA LEU A 139 7.15 -1.82 11.33
C LEU A 139 7.82 -0.79 12.26
N ASP A 140 7.36 -0.63 13.50
CA ASP A 140 7.99 0.25 14.48
C ASP A 140 9.32 -0.26 15.05
N HIS A 141 9.66 -1.53 14.80
CA HIS A 141 10.92 -2.12 15.24
C HIS A 141 12.12 -1.34 14.68
N LYS A 142 13.16 -1.13 15.52
CA LYS A 142 14.30 -0.27 15.20
C LYS A 142 15.05 -0.67 13.92
N ASP A 143 15.10 -1.95 13.61
CA ASP A 143 15.70 -2.48 12.39
C ASP A 143 15.16 -1.81 11.11
N PHE A 144 13.89 -1.38 11.08
CA PHE A 144 13.29 -0.78 9.88
C PHE A 144 13.50 0.73 9.78
N TRP A 145 14.08 1.37 10.80
CA TRP A 145 14.22 2.82 10.85
C TRP A 145 15.13 3.38 9.76
N GLU A 146 16.09 2.60 9.26
CA GLU A 146 16.93 3.01 8.13
C GLU A 146 16.13 3.14 6.82
N VAL A 147 15.11 2.32 6.63
CA VAL A 147 14.20 2.42 5.47
C VAL A 147 13.37 3.71 5.58
N PHE A 148 12.88 4.05 6.77
CA PHE A 148 12.15 5.29 7.02
C PHE A 148 13.01 6.54 6.83
N ALA A 149 14.22 6.52 7.39
CA ALA A 149 15.20 7.58 7.19
C ALA A 149 15.51 7.76 5.69
N ARG A 150 15.63 6.66 4.97
CA ARG A 150 15.91 6.69 3.53
C ARG A 150 14.74 7.24 2.71
N ALA A 151 13.51 6.80 3.00
CA ALA A 151 12.32 7.30 2.32
C ALA A 151 12.14 8.81 2.53
N GLU A 152 12.34 9.29 3.77
CA GLU A 152 12.32 10.71 4.09
C GLU A 152 13.41 11.49 3.32
N ALA A 153 14.65 11.00 3.31
CA ALA A 153 15.76 11.67 2.63
C ALA A 153 15.56 11.74 1.11
N LEU A 154 14.92 10.74 0.52
CA LEU A 154 14.56 10.71 -0.91
C LEU A 154 13.29 11.53 -1.22
N GLY A 155 12.52 11.93 -0.20
CA GLY A 155 11.25 12.63 -0.38
C GLY A 155 10.17 11.79 -1.04
N VAL A 156 10.16 10.47 -0.81
CA VAL A 156 9.18 9.54 -1.39
C VAL A 156 8.29 8.90 -0.32
N PRO A 157 7.03 8.58 -0.62
CA PRO A 157 6.14 7.91 0.33
C PRO A 157 6.45 6.41 0.47
N LEU A 158 6.00 5.86 1.60
CA LEU A 158 5.86 4.42 1.80
C LEU A 158 4.37 4.06 1.91
N PHE A 159 3.90 3.15 1.07
CA PHE A 159 2.57 2.57 1.19
C PHE A 159 2.61 1.42 2.18
N ILE A 160 1.75 1.41 3.20
CA ILE A 160 1.57 0.24 4.08
C ILE A 160 0.33 -0.53 3.61
N HIS A 161 0.57 -1.56 2.81
CA HIS A 161 -0.44 -2.46 2.31
C HIS A 161 -0.74 -3.56 3.34
N PRO A 162 -1.97 -4.08 3.41
CA PRO A 162 -2.28 -5.17 4.30
C PRO A 162 -1.48 -6.46 4.08
N GLN A 163 -1.25 -7.16 5.19
CA GLN A 163 -0.76 -8.54 5.23
C GLN A 163 -1.56 -9.30 6.29
N ILE A 164 -1.63 -10.63 6.16
CA ILE A 164 -2.35 -11.47 7.11
C ILE A 164 -1.77 -11.31 8.54
N PRO A 165 -2.63 -11.17 9.58
CA PRO A 165 -2.20 -11.08 10.97
C PRO A 165 -1.35 -12.28 11.41
N GLN A 166 -0.61 -12.13 12.50
CA GLN A 166 0.17 -13.22 13.10
C GLN A 166 -0.68 -14.43 13.46
N LYS A 167 -0.12 -15.64 13.36
CA LYS A 167 -0.87 -16.89 13.58
C LYS A 167 -1.61 -16.91 14.91
N ALA A 168 -0.95 -16.51 16.01
CA ALA A 168 -1.59 -16.44 17.32
C ALA A 168 -2.81 -15.50 17.38
N VAL A 169 -2.78 -14.40 16.61
CA VAL A 169 -3.91 -13.47 16.50
C VAL A 169 -5.04 -14.09 15.69
N ARG A 170 -4.72 -14.79 14.59
CA ARG A 170 -5.70 -15.50 13.77
C ARG A 170 -6.41 -16.59 14.55
N ASP A 171 -5.64 -17.45 15.19
CA ASP A 171 -6.16 -18.54 16.02
C ASP A 171 -7.11 -18.02 17.12
N THR A 172 -6.89 -16.80 17.61
CA THR A 172 -7.69 -16.20 18.69
C THR A 172 -8.91 -15.43 18.20
N TYR A 173 -8.79 -14.63 17.13
CA TYR A 173 -9.82 -13.68 16.71
C TYR A 173 -10.55 -14.05 15.43
N TYR A 174 -9.91 -14.83 14.55
CA TYR A 174 -10.37 -15.04 13.18
C TYR A 174 -10.60 -16.53 12.86
N SER A 175 -10.54 -17.41 13.86
CA SER A 175 -10.67 -18.85 13.69
C SER A 175 -11.86 -19.46 14.43
N GLY A 176 -12.30 -20.64 13.97
CA GLY A 176 -13.35 -21.42 14.62
C GLY A 176 -14.59 -21.68 13.76
N PHE A 177 -14.51 -21.40 12.46
CA PHE A 177 -15.57 -21.67 11.49
C PHE A 177 -15.14 -22.81 10.54
N ASP A 178 -14.74 -22.46 9.32
CA ASP A 178 -14.20 -23.35 8.30
C ASP A 178 -12.99 -22.67 7.64
N ASP A 179 -12.13 -23.44 6.96
CA ASP A 179 -10.86 -22.94 6.42
C ASP A 179 -11.01 -21.70 5.54
N PHE A 180 -12.07 -21.62 4.73
CA PHE A 180 -12.27 -20.48 3.84
C PHE A 180 -12.83 -19.28 4.60
N THR A 181 -13.82 -19.49 5.46
CA THR A 181 -14.39 -18.41 6.29
C THR A 181 -13.33 -17.81 7.22
N ASP A 182 -12.50 -18.65 7.86
CA ASP A 182 -11.41 -18.22 8.73
C ASP A 182 -10.37 -17.40 7.93
N LEU A 183 -9.99 -17.87 6.74
CA LEU A 183 -9.09 -17.15 5.85
C LEU A 183 -9.67 -15.81 5.41
N ALA A 184 -10.91 -15.79 4.92
CA ALA A 184 -11.60 -14.57 4.49
C ALA A 184 -11.70 -13.56 5.63
N PHE A 185 -12.04 -14.00 6.84
CA PHE A 185 -12.16 -13.13 8.01
C PHE A 185 -10.80 -12.55 8.45
N ALA A 186 -9.74 -13.36 8.44
CA ALA A 186 -8.38 -12.93 8.73
C ALA A 186 -7.75 -12.05 7.63
N THR A 187 -8.35 -12.01 6.44
CA THR A 187 -7.85 -11.28 5.26
C THR A 187 -8.82 -10.16 4.86
N PHE A 188 -9.37 -10.17 3.64
CA PHE A 188 -10.18 -9.10 3.05
C PHE A 188 -11.46 -8.79 3.82
N GLY A 189 -11.93 -9.71 4.66
CA GLY A 189 -13.11 -9.50 5.48
C GLY A 189 -12.88 -8.50 6.61
N LEU A 190 -11.73 -8.57 7.30
CA LEU A 190 -11.43 -7.65 8.39
C LEU A 190 -9.96 -7.63 8.83
N GLY A 191 -9.33 -8.80 8.92
CA GLY A 191 -8.03 -8.94 9.59
C GLY A 191 -6.89 -8.16 8.92
N TRP A 192 -6.89 -8.07 7.60
CA TRP A 192 -5.96 -7.25 6.82
C TRP A 192 -5.99 -5.77 7.23
N HIS A 193 -7.19 -5.22 7.36
CA HIS A 193 -7.38 -3.81 7.66
C HIS A 193 -6.95 -3.46 9.08
N TYR A 194 -7.28 -4.33 10.06
CA TYR A 194 -6.80 -4.12 11.42
C TYR A 194 -5.28 -4.20 11.51
N GLU A 195 -4.65 -5.15 10.82
CA GLU A 195 -3.20 -5.25 10.86
C GLU A 195 -2.52 -4.03 10.24
N ALA A 196 -2.89 -3.63 9.01
CA ALA A 196 -2.31 -2.44 8.36
C ALA A 196 -2.50 -1.16 9.19
N GLY A 197 -3.72 -0.94 9.70
CA GLY A 197 -4.03 0.19 10.57
C GLY A 197 -3.22 0.22 11.87
N ILE A 198 -3.07 -0.94 12.51
CA ILE A 198 -2.24 -1.09 13.72
C ILE A 198 -0.79 -0.70 13.42
N GLN A 199 -0.22 -1.11 12.27
CA GLN A 199 1.16 -0.76 11.95
C GLN A 199 1.37 0.76 11.91
N PHE A 200 0.49 1.53 11.28
CA PHE A 200 0.60 3.00 11.27
C PHE A 200 0.49 3.61 12.67
N VAL A 201 -0.46 3.14 13.49
CA VAL A 201 -0.59 3.60 14.88
C VAL A 201 0.70 3.30 15.67
N ARG A 202 1.28 2.12 15.48
CA ARG A 202 2.55 1.74 16.13
C ARG A 202 3.70 2.68 15.75
N LEU A 203 3.80 3.11 14.48
CA LEU A 203 4.81 4.09 14.06
C LEU A 203 4.67 5.42 14.81
N ILE A 204 3.43 5.90 15.02
CA ILE A 204 3.16 7.10 15.82
C ILE A 204 3.63 6.87 17.28
N LEU A 205 3.19 5.77 17.90
CA LEU A 205 3.49 5.48 19.31
C LEU A 205 4.98 5.26 19.56
N ALA A 206 5.70 4.72 18.58
CA ALA A 206 7.15 4.55 18.62
C ALA A 206 7.93 5.82 18.26
N LYS A 207 7.24 6.94 18.04
CA LYS A 207 7.82 8.26 17.75
C LYS A 207 8.66 8.29 16.47
N VAL A 208 8.29 7.46 15.49
CA VAL A 208 8.97 7.43 14.18
C VAL A 208 8.84 8.78 13.49
N PHE A 209 7.66 9.40 13.53
CA PHE A 209 7.41 10.71 12.94
C PHE A 209 7.95 11.89 13.75
N ASP A 210 8.37 11.69 15.00
CA ASP A 210 9.14 12.72 15.72
C ASP A 210 10.60 12.70 15.25
N ARG A 211 11.11 11.51 14.92
CA ARG A 211 12.46 11.33 14.36
C ARG A 211 12.54 11.72 12.88
N PHE A 212 11.51 11.38 12.11
CA PHE A 212 11.41 11.58 10.66
C PHE A 212 10.11 12.36 10.35
N PRO A 213 10.06 13.66 10.66
CA PRO A 213 8.84 14.47 10.58
C PRO A 213 8.27 14.66 9.17
N ASN A 214 9.10 14.47 8.14
CA ASN A 214 8.72 14.62 6.75
C ASN A 214 8.38 13.28 6.08
N LEU A 215 8.58 12.14 6.76
CA LEU A 215 8.15 10.83 6.25
C LEU A 215 6.65 10.83 5.94
N GLN A 216 6.29 10.40 4.73
CA GLN A 216 4.90 10.26 4.29
C GLN A 216 4.53 8.80 4.17
N ILE A 217 3.38 8.44 4.76
CA ILE A 217 2.80 7.11 4.69
C ILE A 217 1.48 7.17 3.93
N ILE A 218 1.20 6.13 3.13
CA ILE A 218 -0.09 5.92 2.48
C ILE A 218 -0.75 4.68 3.10
N LEU A 219 -2.05 4.77 3.39
CA LEU A 219 -2.89 3.63 3.74
C LEU A 219 -4.03 3.46 2.73
N GLY A 220 -4.32 2.20 2.40
CA GLY A 220 -5.45 1.80 1.59
C GLY A 220 -6.79 1.86 2.32
N HIS A 221 -7.85 1.48 1.61
CA HIS A 221 -9.16 1.10 2.16
C HIS A 221 -9.77 2.15 3.10
N TRP A 222 -9.69 3.42 2.68
CA TRP A 222 -10.09 4.59 3.47
C TRP A 222 -9.37 4.70 4.82
N GLY A 223 -8.10 4.31 4.84
CA GLY A 223 -7.23 4.36 6.00
C GLY A 223 -7.54 3.27 7.02
N GLU A 224 -7.70 2.03 6.57
CA GLU A 224 -7.53 0.81 7.37
C GLU A 224 -8.13 0.87 8.78
N VAL A 225 -9.42 1.19 8.86
CA VAL A 225 -10.24 1.37 10.09
C VAL A 225 -9.76 2.44 11.10
N ILE A 226 -8.54 2.98 10.99
CA ILE A 226 -8.00 3.91 11.98
C ILE A 226 -8.69 5.27 11.95
N LEU A 227 -9.16 5.71 10.77
CA LEU A 227 -9.88 6.97 10.65
C LEU A 227 -11.17 6.98 11.47
N PHE A 228 -11.85 5.84 11.56
CA PHE A 228 -13.04 5.67 12.37
C PHE A 228 -12.76 5.89 13.87
N TYR A 229 -11.58 5.48 14.35
CA TYR A 229 -11.21 5.56 15.77
C TYR A 229 -10.41 6.80 16.16
N THR A 230 -10.18 7.76 15.25
CA THR A 230 -9.35 8.96 15.48
C THR A 230 -9.60 9.66 16.83
N GLU A 231 -10.86 9.87 17.21
CA GLU A 231 -11.23 10.49 18.50
C GLU A 231 -10.80 9.65 19.71
N ARG A 232 -10.92 8.33 19.63
CA ARG A 232 -10.50 7.41 20.69
C ARG A 232 -8.99 7.29 20.76
N LEU A 233 -8.35 7.19 19.60
CA LEU A 233 -6.90 7.09 19.45
C LEU A 233 -6.19 8.33 20.04
N ALA A 234 -6.82 9.51 20.03
CA ALA A 234 -6.29 10.72 20.67
C ALA A 234 -5.88 10.53 22.14
N SER A 235 -6.54 9.63 22.87
CA SER A 235 -6.20 9.32 24.28
C SER A 235 -4.80 8.71 24.42
N LEU A 236 -4.27 8.07 23.38
CA LEU A 236 -2.94 7.48 23.37
C LEU A 236 -1.83 8.52 23.39
N SER A 237 -2.08 9.76 22.94
CA SER A 237 -1.08 10.84 23.00
C SER A 237 -0.51 11.03 24.41
N ARG A 238 -1.38 11.02 25.43
CA ARG A 238 -0.96 11.12 26.83
C ARG A 238 -0.24 9.87 27.31
N ALA A 239 -0.75 8.68 26.96
CA ALA A 239 -0.19 7.41 27.41
C ALA A 239 1.23 7.20 26.86
N ALA A 240 1.45 7.49 25.58
CA ALA A 240 2.74 7.36 24.89
C ALA A 240 3.65 8.59 25.04
N LYS A 241 3.18 9.66 25.70
CA LYS A 241 3.91 10.93 25.86
C LYS A 241 4.42 11.46 24.51
N LEU A 242 3.52 11.50 23.53
CA LEU A 242 3.83 12.02 22.19
C LEU A 242 4.16 13.52 22.26
N GLU A 243 5.00 13.99 21.34
CA GLU A 243 5.36 15.41 21.27
C GLU A 243 4.21 16.26 20.77
N ARG A 244 3.31 15.67 19.99
CA ARG A 244 2.13 16.32 19.39
C ARG A 244 0.85 15.51 19.64
N PRO A 245 -0.34 16.14 19.56
CA PRO A 245 -1.60 15.42 19.46
C PRO A 245 -1.59 14.37 18.35
N MET A 246 -2.25 13.23 18.57
CA MET A 246 -2.27 12.13 17.59
C MET A 246 -2.82 12.56 16.23
N ILE A 247 -3.82 13.43 16.24
CA ILE A 247 -4.43 13.97 15.03
C ILE A 247 -3.45 14.77 14.17
N ASP A 248 -2.41 15.35 14.75
CA ASP A 248 -1.42 16.13 14.00
C ASP A 248 -0.54 15.21 13.15
N TYR A 249 -0.13 14.05 13.68
CA TYR A 249 0.58 13.04 12.88
C TYR A 249 -0.30 12.50 11.76
N ILE A 250 -1.58 12.24 12.03
CA ILE A 250 -2.55 11.80 11.02
C ILE A 250 -2.69 12.87 9.91
N ARG A 251 -2.80 14.15 10.28
CA ARG A 251 -2.95 15.24 9.31
C ARG A 251 -1.64 15.69 8.63
N GLN A 252 -0.48 15.22 9.09
CA GLN A 252 0.81 15.59 8.53
C GLN A 252 1.53 14.46 7.80
N ASN A 253 1.37 13.22 8.24
CA ASN A 253 2.17 12.09 7.79
C ASN A 253 1.34 11.03 7.05
N LEU A 254 0.00 11.11 7.06
CA LEU A 254 -0.87 10.12 6.42
C LEU A 254 -1.52 10.66 5.15
N TYR A 255 -1.47 9.86 4.09
CA TYR A 255 -2.37 9.90 2.95
C TYR A 255 -3.28 8.66 2.98
N VAL A 256 -4.48 8.79 2.44
CA VAL A 256 -5.45 7.68 2.38
C VAL A 256 -5.99 7.50 0.96
N THR A 257 -6.26 6.26 0.58
CA THR A 257 -6.80 5.93 -0.74
C THR A 257 -8.04 5.04 -0.68
N ALA A 258 -8.77 5.02 -1.80
CA ALA A 258 -10.06 4.34 -1.94
C ALA A 258 -9.96 2.81 -2.07
N SER A 259 -8.89 2.30 -2.67
CA SER A 259 -8.60 0.86 -2.85
C SER A 259 -9.80 0.07 -3.34
N GLY A 260 -10.40 0.52 -4.45
CA GLY A 260 -11.57 -0.14 -5.05
C GLY A 260 -12.89 -0.01 -4.27
N MET A 261 -12.90 0.71 -3.14
CA MET A 261 -14.09 0.98 -2.32
C MET A 261 -14.71 2.33 -2.66
N TYR A 262 -15.33 2.46 -3.83
CA TYR A 262 -15.90 3.72 -4.34
C TYR A 262 -17.15 4.18 -3.55
N SER A 263 -16.92 4.81 -2.39
CA SER A 263 -17.96 5.31 -1.48
C SER A 263 -17.82 6.82 -1.29
N PRO A 264 -18.81 7.63 -1.73
CA PRO A 264 -18.79 9.08 -1.49
C PRO A 264 -18.78 9.43 0.01
N THR A 265 -19.45 8.61 0.84
CA THR A 265 -19.52 8.81 2.29
C THR A 265 -18.16 8.61 2.96
N TYR A 266 -17.41 7.57 2.58
CA TYR A 266 -16.08 7.35 3.13
C TYR A 266 -15.08 8.37 2.61
N LEU A 267 -15.21 8.81 1.36
CA LEU A 267 -14.42 9.90 0.80
C LEU A 267 -14.63 11.19 1.61
N GLN A 268 -15.88 11.62 1.84
CA GLN A 268 -16.16 12.82 2.61
C GLN A 268 -15.61 12.71 4.04
N ARG A 269 -15.82 11.57 4.71
CA ARG A 269 -15.29 11.37 6.06
C ARG A 269 -13.77 11.42 6.10
N SER A 270 -13.10 10.88 5.08
CA SER A 270 -11.64 10.94 4.95
C SER A 270 -11.18 12.39 4.80
N ILE A 271 -11.82 13.17 3.94
CA ILE A 271 -11.54 14.61 3.75
C ILE A 271 -11.70 15.38 5.07
N ASP A 272 -12.76 15.13 5.83
CA ASP A 272 -13.01 15.83 7.10
C ASP A 272 -11.89 15.57 8.14
N ILE A 273 -11.22 14.42 8.05
CA ILE A 273 -10.17 14.01 8.98
C ILE A 273 -8.78 14.45 8.49
N VAL A 274 -8.37 14.01 7.30
CA VAL A 274 -7.00 14.21 6.77
C VAL A 274 -6.87 15.41 5.84
N GLY A 275 -7.99 15.97 5.34
CA GLY A 275 -8.01 17.07 4.38
C GLY A 275 -7.97 16.62 2.91
N SER A 276 -8.50 17.44 2.00
CA SER A 276 -8.58 17.11 0.57
C SER A 276 -7.22 17.05 -0.14
N ASP A 277 -6.16 17.56 0.50
CA ASP A 277 -4.79 17.45 0.01
C ASP A 277 -4.12 16.10 0.34
N ARG A 278 -4.82 15.20 1.05
CA ARG A 278 -4.27 13.93 1.55
C ARG A 278 -5.06 12.69 1.14
N ILE A 279 -5.94 12.87 0.15
CA ILE A 279 -6.69 11.77 -0.46
C ILE A 279 -6.08 11.41 -1.82
N LEU A 280 -6.00 10.13 -2.12
CA LEU A 280 -5.45 9.59 -3.36
C LEU A 280 -6.44 8.60 -3.96
N PHE A 281 -6.44 8.47 -5.28
CA PHE A 281 -7.25 7.46 -5.96
C PHE A 281 -6.50 6.13 -6.10
N SER A 282 -7.18 5.00 -5.88
CA SER A 282 -6.69 3.67 -6.23
C SER A 282 -7.85 2.72 -6.52
N SER A 283 -7.58 1.69 -7.32
CA SER A 283 -8.57 0.67 -7.68
C SER A 283 -8.38 -0.66 -6.99
N ASP A 284 -7.21 -0.95 -6.42
CA ASP A 284 -6.90 -2.28 -5.85
C ASP A 284 -6.99 -3.39 -6.91
N TYR A 285 -6.54 -3.10 -8.14
CA TYR A 285 -6.46 -4.09 -9.20
C TYR A 285 -5.41 -5.15 -8.84
N PRO A 286 -5.65 -6.45 -9.11
CA PRO A 286 -6.81 -7.02 -9.79
C PRO A 286 -7.92 -7.50 -8.86
N TYR A 287 -7.76 -7.36 -7.54
CA TYR A 287 -8.71 -7.87 -6.54
C TYR A 287 -10.08 -7.17 -6.65
N GLN A 288 -10.07 -5.88 -6.97
CA GLN A 288 -11.26 -5.10 -7.28
C GLN A 288 -11.26 -4.69 -8.75
N TYR A 289 -11.60 -5.62 -9.64
CA TYR A 289 -11.83 -5.31 -11.05
C TYR A 289 -13.25 -4.78 -11.29
N ARG A 290 -13.36 -3.54 -11.82
CA ARG A 290 -14.64 -2.83 -12.01
C ARG A 290 -14.76 -2.30 -13.45
N PRO A 291 -15.33 -3.08 -14.39
CA PRO A 291 -15.40 -2.70 -15.80
C PRO A 291 -16.34 -1.52 -16.05
N GLY A 292 -16.30 -0.94 -17.26
CA GLY A 292 -17.29 0.04 -17.71
C GLY A 292 -17.07 1.46 -17.21
N ASN A 293 -15.82 1.93 -17.20
CA ASN A 293 -15.42 3.28 -16.77
C ASN A 293 -15.80 3.61 -15.31
N ASP A 294 -15.94 2.61 -14.43
CA ASP A 294 -16.46 2.80 -13.07
C ASP A 294 -15.64 3.82 -12.26
N ALA A 295 -14.30 3.81 -12.41
CA ALA A 295 -13.40 4.79 -11.78
C ALA A 295 -13.75 6.22 -12.17
N ARG A 296 -13.94 6.45 -13.48
CA ARG A 296 -14.26 7.76 -14.03
C ARG A 296 -15.66 8.21 -13.64
N ASN A 297 -16.65 7.31 -13.73
CA ASN A 297 -18.03 7.59 -13.31
C ASN A 297 -18.10 7.97 -11.83
N PHE A 298 -17.35 7.28 -10.97
CA PHE A 298 -17.25 7.62 -9.54
C PHE A 298 -16.71 9.04 -9.34
N ILE A 299 -15.56 9.36 -9.93
CA ILE A 299 -14.94 10.69 -9.77
C ILE A 299 -15.82 11.82 -10.36
N GLU A 300 -16.51 11.56 -11.47
CA GLU A 300 -17.40 12.55 -12.08
C GLU A 300 -18.64 12.80 -11.22
N SER A 301 -19.17 11.76 -10.57
CA SER A 301 -20.42 11.80 -9.79
C SER A 301 -20.28 12.27 -8.34
N ILE A 302 -19.09 12.19 -7.73
CA ILE A 302 -18.88 12.67 -6.35
C ILE A 302 -19.13 14.17 -6.21
N ALA A 303 -19.73 14.58 -5.09
CA ALA A 303 -20.09 15.96 -4.78
C ALA A 303 -18.91 16.77 -4.23
N LEU A 304 -17.78 16.77 -4.95
CA LEU A 304 -16.61 17.59 -4.67
C LEU A 304 -16.49 18.74 -5.67
N SER A 305 -15.76 19.79 -5.30
CA SER A 305 -15.36 20.83 -6.24
C SER A 305 -14.49 20.24 -7.36
N ASP A 306 -14.45 20.86 -8.55
CA ASP A 306 -13.60 20.38 -9.64
C ASP A 306 -12.12 20.32 -9.24
N LEU A 307 -11.67 21.27 -8.42
CA LEU A 307 -10.32 21.29 -7.86
C LEU A 307 -10.06 20.09 -6.94
N ASP A 308 -11.00 19.75 -6.05
CA ASP A 308 -10.82 18.60 -5.15
C ASP A 308 -10.95 17.26 -5.89
N LYS A 309 -11.75 17.20 -6.97
CA LYS A 309 -11.76 16.05 -7.88
C LYS A 309 -10.39 15.87 -8.54
N GLU A 310 -9.76 16.95 -8.98
CA GLU A 310 -8.42 16.94 -9.58
C GLU A 310 -7.35 16.46 -8.58
N LYS A 311 -7.39 17.01 -7.36
CA LYS A 311 -6.54 16.57 -6.24
C LYS A 311 -6.65 15.08 -5.98
N PHE A 312 -7.88 14.58 -5.83
CA PHE A 312 -8.15 13.16 -5.57
C PHE A 312 -7.70 12.27 -6.73
N ALA A 313 -8.00 12.65 -7.97
CA ALA A 313 -7.77 11.82 -9.14
C ALA A 313 -6.29 11.70 -9.51
N TYR A 314 -5.48 12.77 -9.35
CA TYR A 314 -4.06 12.71 -9.70
C TYR A 314 -3.17 13.75 -9.03
N ALA A 315 -3.64 14.98 -8.80
CA ALA A 315 -2.73 16.09 -8.47
C ALA A 315 -2.08 15.94 -7.09
N ASN A 316 -2.76 15.30 -6.12
CA ASN A 316 -2.15 14.99 -4.83
C ASN A 316 -1.01 13.97 -4.97
N TRP A 317 -1.16 12.96 -5.83
CA TRP A 317 -0.11 11.98 -6.10
C TRP A 317 1.11 12.61 -6.77
N GLU A 318 0.88 13.46 -7.78
CA GLU A 318 1.96 14.16 -8.47
C GLU A 318 2.71 15.13 -7.55
N ARG A 319 2.00 15.81 -6.65
CA ARG A 319 2.62 16.63 -5.60
C ARG A 319 3.43 15.79 -4.62
N LEU A 320 2.87 14.68 -4.14
CA LEU A 320 3.52 13.79 -3.17
C LEU A 320 4.83 13.18 -3.71
N THR A 321 4.91 12.95 -5.01
CA THR A 321 6.02 12.26 -5.66
C THR A 321 6.92 13.17 -6.51
N GLY A 322 6.78 14.49 -6.36
CA GLY A 322 7.61 15.50 -7.01
C GLY A 322 7.49 15.54 -8.54
N VAL A 323 6.36 15.07 -9.10
CA VAL A 323 6.08 15.07 -10.55
C VAL A 323 5.49 16.41 -11.02
N ALA A 324 4.95 17.22 -10.10
CA ALA A 324 4.44 18.56 -10.42
C ALA A 324 5.58 19.49 -10.89
N LYS A 325 5.56 19.83 -12.19
CA LYS A 325 6.34 20.92 -12.79
C LYS A 325 5.61 22.25 -12.66
#